data_AF-A0A6I8UI97-F1
#
_entry.id   AF-A0A6I8UI97-F1
#
_cell.length_a   1.000
_cell.length_b   1.000
_cell.length_c   1.000
_cell.angle_alpha   90.00
_cell.angle_beta   90.00
_cell.angle_gamma   90.00
#
_symmetry.space_group_name_H-M   'P 1'
#
loop_
_entity.id
_entity.type
_entity.pdbx_description
1 polymer ?
#
loop_
_entity_poly.entity_id
_entity_poly.type
_entity_poly.pdbx_seq_one_letter_code
_entity_poly.pdbx_strand_id
1 'polypeptide(L)'
;MSNYLFGTCPYNKNHRIMLFRMPGHIVKCMKNYRGPPLHICKYNATHRVLDMEEHLKECEDYMKFTETNSYIADSYCIVNTIHGTSVLTDEDTV
;
A
#
# COMPACT_ATOMS: atom_id res chain seq x y z
N MET A 1 -6.04 30.13 -5.37
CA MET A 1 -4.84 29.27 -5.28
C MET A 1 -5.18 27.88 -5.79
N SER A 2 -4.28 27.23 -6.50
CA SER A 2 -4.49 25.88 -7.02
C SER A 2 -4.43 24.81 -5.92
N ASN A 3 -5.49 24.00 -5.78
CA ASN A 3 -5.61 22.90 -4.80
C ASN A 3 -4.81 21.65 -5.21
N TYR A 4 -3.55 21.80 -5.60
CA TYR A 4 -2.71 20.64 -5.93
C TYR A 4 -1.98 20.12 -4.70
N LEU A 5 -2.03 18.80 -4.51
CA LEU A 5 -1.30 18.13 -3.45
C LEU A 5 0.13 17.79 -3.91
N PHE A 6 1.11 18.07 -3.06
CA PHE A 6 2.53 17.85 -3.31
C PHE A 6 3.11 16.86 -2.31
N GLY A 7 4.05 16.05 -2.77
CA GLY A 7 4.85 15.14 -1.94
C GLY A 7 6.35 15.31 -2.20
N THR A 8 7.15 14.84 -1.24
CA THR A 8 8.61 14.81 -1.35
C THR A 8 9.05 13.52 -2.03
N CYS A 9 10.02 13.59 -2.95
CA CYS A 9 10.56 12.38 -3.59
C CYS A 9 11.31 11.51 -2.57
N PRO A 10 11.08 10.18 -2.54
CA PRO A 10 11.75 9.32 -1.58
C PRO A 10 13.25 9.10 -1.87
N TYR A 11 13.70 9.36 -3.10
CA TYR A 11 15.12 9.27 -3.46
C TYR A 11 15.91 10.57 -3.23
N ASN A 12 15.22 11.71 -3.15
CA ASN A 12 15.85 13.02 -2.98
C ASN A 12 14.91 13.99 -2.26
N LYS A 13 15.24 14.34 -1.02
CA LYS A 13 14.46 15.24 -0.17
C LYS A 13 14.31 16.66 -0.73
N ASN A 14 15.17 17.06 -1.68
CA ASN A 14 15.09 18.37 -2.32
C ASN A 14 14.03 18.44 -3.44
N HIS A 15 13.49 17.30 -3.88
CA HIS A 15 12.45 17.28 -4.90
C HIS A 15 11.07 17.33 -4.26
N ARG A 16 10.31 18.38 -4.59
CA ARG A 16 8.87 18.50 -4.30
C ARG A 16 8.07 18.36 -5.59
N ILE A 17 7.21 17.35 -5.64
CA ILE A 17 6.52 16.92 -6.87
C ILE A 17 5.02 16.86 -6.59
N MET A 18 4.20 17.29 -7.55
CA MET A 18 2.75 17.07 -7.49
C MET A 18 2.47 15.56 -7.42
N LEU A 19 1.60 15.12 -6.51
CA LEU A 19 1.41 13.68 -6.25
C LEU A 19 1.05 12.89 -7.52
N PHE A 20 0.20 13.44 -8.39
CA PHE A 20 -0.17 12.77 -9.64
C PHE A 20 1.02 12.60 -10.63
N ARG A 21 2.09 13.40 -10.49
CA ARG A 21 3.33 13.27 -11.29
C ARG A 21 4.38 12.39 -10.60
N MET A 22 4.16 12.00 -9.34
CA MET A 22 5.11 11.23 -8.55
C MET A 22 5.49 9.89 -9.19
N PRO A 23 4.57 9.08 -9.76
CA PRO A 23 4.94 7.79 -10.36
C PRO A 23 5.99 7.93 -11.47
N GLY A 24 5.78 8.86 -12.41
CA GLY A 24 6.73 9.12 -13.49
C GLY A 24 8.05 9.75 -13.02
N HIS A 25 7.99 10.55 -11.95
CA HIS A 25 9.18 11.15 -11.34
C HIS A 25 10.09 10.08 -10.71
N ILE A 26 9.52 9.16 -9.93
CA ILE A 26 10.24 8.12 -9.18
C ILE A 26 11.07 7.23 -10.11
N VAL A 27 10.52 6.81 -11.26
CA VAL A 27 11.25 5.97 -12.23
C VAL A 27 12.53 6.64 -12.71
N LYS A 28 12.50 7.96 -12.94
CA LYS A 28 13.67 8.73 -13.37
C LYS A 28 14.66 8.93 -12.22
N CYS A 29 14.15 9.29 -11.05
CA CYS A 29 14.98 9.58 -9.88
C CYS A 29 15.69 8.32 -9.36
N MET A 30 15.03 7.16 -9.42
CA MET A 30 15.59 5.85 -9.08
C MET A 30 16.86 5.53 -9.87
N LYS A 31 16.88 5.82 -11.19
CA LYS A 31 18.04 5.53 -12.05
C LYS A 31 19.28 6.33 -11.68
N ASN A 32 19.09 7.52 -11.10
CA ASN A 32 20.17 8.41 -10.69
C ASN A 32 20.54 8.27 -9.21
N TYR A 33 19.78 7.49 -8.46
CA TYR A 33 19.97 7.34 -7.03
C TYR A 33 21.24 6.52 -6.73
N ARG A 34 22.05 7.00 -5.78
CA ARG A 34 23.34 6.42 -5.41
C ARG A 34 23.41 5.94 -3.95
N GLY A 35 22.28 5.97 -3.24
CA GLY A 35 22.20 5.49 -1.87
C GLY A 35 21.82 4.01 -1.77
N PRO A 36 21.52 3.52 -0.55
CA PRO A 36 21.10 2.13 -0.31
C PRO A 36 19.78 1.81 -1.01
N PRO A 37 19.60 0.60 -1.57
CA PRO A 37 18.38 0.24 -2.29
C PRO A 37 17.13 0.42 -1.43
N LEU A 38 16.06 0.96 -2.04
CA LEU A 38 14.77 1.16 -1.37
C LEU A 38 13.77 0.12 -1.88
N HIS A 39 13.02 -0.46 -0.96
CA HIS A 39 11.91 -1.35 -1.25
C HIS A 39 10.67 -0.59 -1.71
N ILE A 40 9.86 -1.24 -2.53
CA ILE A 40 8.58 -0.71 -3.01
C ILE A 40 7.49 -1.18 -2.04
N CYS A 41 6.67 -0.26 -1.54
CA CYS A 41 5.53 -0.65 -0.72
C CYS A 41 4.54 -1.47 -1.54
N LYS A 42 4.03 -2.55 -0.93
CA LYS A 42 3.04 -3.45 -1.53
C LYS A 42 1.67 -2.79 -1.72
N TYR A 43 1.37 -1.75 -0.95
CA TYR A 43 0.07 -1.07 -0.94
C TYR A 43 0.07 0.24 -1.74
N ASN A 44 1.25 0.85 -1.94
CA ASN A 44 1.40 2.04 -2.76
C ASN A 44 2.73 2.05 -3.52
N ALA A 45 2.63 1.88 -4.84
CA ALA A 45 3.78 1.82 -5.74
C ALA A 45 4.58 3.12 -5.86
N THR A 46 4.16 4.22 -5.21
CA THR A 46 4.94 5.47 -5.09
C THR A 46 5.80 5.52 -3.82
N HIS A 47 5.52 4.69 -2.82
CA HIS A 47 6.38 4.65 -1.63
C HIS A 47 7.67 3.88 -1.94
N ARG A 48 8.79 4.45 -1.51
CA ARG A 48 10.11 3.81 -1.51
C ARG A 48 10.70 3.96 -0.13
N VAL A 49 11.07 2.86 0.53
CA VAL A 49 11.51 2.83 1.94
C VAL A 49 12.68 1.88 2.15
N LEU A 50 13.46 2.10 3.21
CA LEU A 50 14.58 1.22 3.56
C LEU A 50 14.12 0.01 4.38
N ASP A 51 13.20 0.24 5.32
CA ASP A 51 12.64 -0.80 6.18
C ASP A 51 11.13 -0.89 5.94
N MET A 52 10.68 -2.05 5.47
CA MET A 52 9.26 -2.30 5.22
C MET A 52 8.48 -2.54 6.52
N GLU A 53 9.07 -3.17 7.53
CA GLU A 53 8.38 -3.47 8.79
C GLU A 53 8.12 -2.19 9.58
N GLU A 54 9.10 -1.29 9.62
CA GLU A 54 8.92 0.04 10.20
C GLU A 54 7.90 0.86 9.40
N HIS A 55 8.00 0.86 8.07
CA HIS A 55 7.08 1.60 7.20
C HIS A 55 5.61 1.21 7.42
N LEU A 56 5.30 -0.07 7.57
CA LEU A 56 3.91 -0.53 7.71
C LEU A 56 3.24 -0.04 9.01
N LYS A 57 4.00 0.34 10.03
CA LYS A 57 3.43 0.91 11.27
C LYS A 57 2.74 2.26 11.04
N GLU A 58 3.16 2.99 10.00
CA GLU A 58 2.69 4.36 9.71
C GLU A 58 2.15 4.51 8.27
N CYS A 59 2.06 3.42 7.50
CA CYS A 59 1.61 3.47 6.12
C CYS A 59 0.08 3.61 6.03
N GLU A 60 -0.38 4.79 5.61
CA GLU A 60 -1.81 5.07 5.46
C GLU A 60 -2.50 4.12 4.45
N ASP A 61 -1.85 3.79 3.34
CA ASP A 61 -2.39 2.84 2.36
C ASP A 61 -2.51 1.41 2.91
N TYR A 62 -1.61 1.03 3.82
CA TYR A 62 -1.70 -0.25 4.52
C TYR A 62 -2.86 -0.24 5.52
N MET A 63 -3.00 0.81 6.33
CA MET A 63 -4.10 0.94 7.29
C MET A 63 -5.46 0.87 6.60
N LYS A 64 -5.64 1.63 5.50
CA LYS A 64 -6.86 1.59 4.68
C LYS A 64 -7.16 0.20 4.13
N PHE A 65 -6.13 -0.51 3.66
CA PHE A 65 -6.28 -1.88 3.18
C PHE A 65 -6.74 -2.82 4.30
N THR A 66 -6.14 -2.72 5.49
CA THR A 66 -6.50 -3.56 6.64
C THR A 66 -7.90 -3.28 7.19
N GLU A 67 -8.28 -2.00 7.27
CA GLU A 67 -9.62 -1.58 7.72
C GLU A 67 -10.71 -2.12 6.77
N THR A 68 -10.50 -1.96 5.46
CA THR A 68 -11.43 -2.48 4.45
C THR A 68 -11.64 -3.99 4.58
N ASN A 69 -10.57 -4.74 4.86
CA ASN A 69 -10.67 -6.19 5.04
C ASN A 69 -11.38 -6.58 6.35
N SER A 70 -11.23 -5.82 7.44
CA SER A 70 -12.02 -6.09 8.66
C SER A 70 -13.51 -5.89 8.43
N TYR A 71 -13.93 -4.86 7.68
CA TYR A 71 -15.34 -4.66 7.36
C TYR A 71 -15.90 -5.81 6.50
N ILE A 72 -15.11 -6.36 5.59
CA ILE A 72 -15.53 -7.50 4.76
C ILE A 72 -15.59 -8.79 5.61
N ALA A 73 -14.62 -9.02 6.49
CA ALA A 73 -14.61 -10.16 7.40
C ALA A 73 -15.83 -10.14 8.35
N ASP A 74 -16.12 -8.97 8.93
CA ASP A 74 -17.28 -8.75 9.78
C ASP A 74 -18.59 -8.91 8.99
N SER A 75 -18.63 -8.45 7.74
CA SER A 75 -19.81 -8.63 6.88
C SER A 75 -20.00 -10.10 6.47
N TYR A 76 -18.93 -10.83 6.15
CA TYR A 76 -19.00 -12.22 5.72
C TYR A 76 -19.36 -13.16 6.88
N CYS A 77 -18.87 -12.90 8.09
CA CYS A 77 -19.28 -13.68 9.26
C CYS A 77 -20.74 -13.40 9.65
N ILE A 78 -21.26 -12.17 9.49
CA ILE A 78 -22.69 -11.86 9.66
C ILE A 78 -23.53 -12.60 8.61
N VAL A 79 -23.14 -12.53 7.32
CA VAL A 79 -23.85 -13.21 6.24
C VAL A 79 -23.86 -14.73 6.45
N ASN A 80 -22.72 -15.33 6.83
CA ASN A 80 -22.64 -16.77 7.09
C ASN A 80 -23.40 -17.22 8.35
N THR A 81 -23.54 -16.34 9.34
CA THR A 81 -24.37 -16.61 10.53
C THR A 81 -25.87 -16.62 10.18
N ILE A 82 -26.28 -15.78 9.22
CA ILE A 82 -27.68 -15.73 8.75
C ILE A 82 -27.98 -16.87 7.77
N HIS A 83 -27.01 -17.27 6.94
CA HIS A 83 -27.23 -18.19 5.82
C HIS A 83 -26.76 -19.63 6.02
N GLY A 84 -26.39 -20.07 7.23
CA GLY A 84 -26.28 -21.48 7.62
C GLY A 84 -25.65 -22.42 6.58
N THR A 85 -24.63 -21.98 5.85
CA THR A 85 -24.01 -22.75 4.78
C THR A 85 -22.60 -23.10 5.21
N SER A 86 -22.39 -24.39 5.50
CA SER A 86 -21.09 -24.99 5.70
C SER A 86 -20.26 -24.82 4.42
N VAL A 87 -19.31 -23.88 4.42
CA VAL A 87 -18.25 -23.85 3.41
C VAL A 87 -17.32 -25.01 3.75
N LEU A 88 -17.50 -26.12 3.05
CA LEU A 88 -16.49 -27.18 2.98
C LEU A 88 -15.24 -26.54 2.35
N THR A 89 -14.13 -26.60 3.07
CA THR A 89 -12.82 -26.28 2.50
C THR A 89 -12.34 -27.51 1.74
N ASP A 90 -12.00 -27.33 0.47
CA ASP A 90 -11.47 -28.37 -0.39
C ASP A 90 -10.04 -28.74 0.04
N GLU A 91 -9.87 -29.68 0.97
CA GLU A 91 -8.62 -30.41 1.20
C GLU A 91 -8.92 -31.82 1.72
N ASP A 92 -9.25 -32.76 0.83
CA ASP A 92 -8.69 -34.10 0.95
C ASP A 92 -8.63 -34.80 -0.41
N THR A 93 -7.40 -34.85 -0.88
CA THR A 93 -6.86 -35.64 -1.96
C THR A 93 -7.13 -37.15 -1.81
N VAL A 94 -7.25 -37.80 -2.98
CA VAL A 94 -7.22 -39.26 -3.31
C VAL A 94 -8.58 -39.94 -3.51
#